data_AF-A0A7X1ZM24-F1
#
_entry.id   AF-A0A7X1ZM24-F1
#
_cell.length_a   1.000
_cell.length_b   1.000
_cell.length_c   1.000
_cell.angle_alpha   90.00
_cell.angle_beta   90.00
_cell.angle_gamma   90.00
#
_symmetry.space_group_name_H-M   'P 1'
#
loop_
_entity.id
_entity.type
_entity.pdbx_description
1 polymer ?
#
loop_
_entity_poly.entity_id
_entity_poly.type
_entity_poly.pdbx_seq_one_letter_code
_entity_poly.pdbx_strand_id
1 'polypeptide(L)'
;ADVLRLIAEKADLNIIMGKEVTGVVSLRLKNVDLWQALESILEVNGFTYREEKGVIRVVKSVEVIEGKLMLVTEVIALKYTQAEEIKKASQHLLSPSGIMEIDDRTKSLIITDIPQNIEKIRQLIARLDTKLDTVPVFNLMGILFAPDYSLAMINDRILKVGETIEDFTVSEIGEDSITLKRGKQAITLRLREETRAVEK
;
A
#
# COMPACT_ATOMS: atom_id res chain seq x y z
N ALA A 1 -12.42 12.14 37.12
CA ALA A 1 -13.82 12.42 37.47
C ALA A 1 -14.00 13.74 38.24
N ASP A 2 -13.26 13.98 39.32
CA ASP A 2 -13.51 15.14 40.20
C ASP A 2 -13.31 16.50 39.54
N VAL A 3 -12.28 16.63 38.70
CA VAL A 3 -12.01 17.85 37.92
C VAL A 3 -13.18 18.20 36.98
N LEU A 4 -13.77 17.20 36.33
CA LEU A 4 -14.90 17.40 35.41
C LEU A 4 -16.17 17.84 36.15
N ARG A 5 -16.41 17.31 37.36
CA ARG A 5 -17.51 17.77 38.23
C ARG A 5 -17.33 19.22 38.63
N LEU A 6 -16.12 19.62 39.01
CA LEU A 6 -15.81 20.99 39.40
C LEU A 6 -16.06 21.98 38.25
N ILE A 7 -15.66 21.62 37.02
CA ILE A 7 -15.91 22.45 35.83
C ILE A 7 -17.41 22.55 35.55
N ALA A 8 -18.14 21.44 35.61
CA ALA A 8 -19.58 21.42 35.39
C ALA A 8 -20.35 22.29 36.40
N GLU A 9 -19.96 22.28 37.68
CA GLU A 9 -20.57 23.13 38.71
C GLU A 9 -20.29 24.62 38.47
N LYS A 10 -19.07 24.97 38.05
CA LYS A 10 -18.71 26.37 37.77
C LYS A 10 -19.33 26.92 36.48
N ALA A 11 -19.59 26.05 35.52
CA ALA A 11 -20.16 26.40 34.22
C ALA A 11 -21.67 26.13 34.11
N ASP A 12 -22.33 25.69 35.20
CA ASP A 12 -23.76 25.33 35.25
C ASP A 12 -24.18 24.30 34.18
N LEU A 13 -23.42 23.20 34.08
CA LEU A 13 -23.59 22.16 33.05
C LEU A 13 -24.18 20.88 33.63
N ASN A 14 -25.14 20.30 32.91
CA ASN A 14 -25.58 18.93 33.15
C ASN A 14 -24.58 17.97 32.50
N ILE A 15 -23.82 17.20 33.29
CA ILE A 15 -22.80 16.27 32.78
C ILE A 15 -23.09 14.81 33.19
N ILE A 16 -22.94 13.88 32.24
CA ILE A 16 -23.00 12.43 32.44
C ILE A 16 -21.65 11.83 32.03
N MET A 17 -21.04 11.05 32.93
CA MET A 17 -19.77 10.36 32.71
C MET A 17 -19.95 8.87 33.02
N GLY A 18 -19.41 7.98 32.18
CA GLY A 18 -19.39 6.55 32.47
C GLY A 18 -18.26 6.14 33.42
N LYS A 19 -18.25 4.87 33.82
CA LYS A 19 -17.28 4.30 34.79
C LYS A 19 -15.84 4.29 34.27
N GLU A 20 -15.70 4.36 32.95
CA GLU A 20 -14.44 4.41 32.21
C GLU A 20 -13.68 5.73 32.37
N VAL A 21 -14.33 6.81 32.84
CA VAL A 21 -13.74 8.13 33.02
C VAL A 21 -12.86 8.15 34.28
N THR A 22 -11.69 7.53 34.18
CA THR A 22 -10.67 7.40 35.24
C THR A 22 -9.33 7.98 34.77
N GLY A 23 -8.52 8.48 35.70
CA GLY A 23 -7.22 9.09 35.39
C GLY A 23 -6.81 10.18 36.38
N VAL A 24 -5.50 10.44 36.48
CA VAL A 24 -4.93 11.54 37.29
C VAL A 24 -4.62 12.69 36.35
N VAL A 25 -5.20 13.86 36.62
CA VAL A 25 -4.99 15.07 35.82
C VAL A 25 -4.39 16.15 36.72
N SER A 26 -3.21 16.65 36.33
CA SER A 26 -2.60 17.82 36.95
C SER A 26 -3.02 19.07 36.18
N LEU A 27 -3.83 19.93 36.79
CA LEU A 27 -4.43 21.09 36.15
C LEU A 27 -3.96 22.39 36.80
N ARG A 28 -3.61 23.39 35.97
CA ARG A 28 -3.40 24.77 36.41
C ARG A 28 -4.09 25.71 35.44
N LEU A 29 -5.23 26.28 35.83
CA LEU A 29 -5.99 27.20 35.01
C LEU A 29 -5.70 28.65 35.42
N LYS A 30 -5.52 29.54 34.44
CA LYS A 30 -5.41 31.01 34.66
C LYS A 30 -6.02 31.73 33.46
N ASN A 31 -7.04 32.55 33.68
CA ASN A 31 -7.73 33.33 32.64
C ASN A 31 -8.12 32.49 31.40
N VAL A 32 -8.66 31.28 31.62
CA VAL A 32 -9.07 30.39 30.53
C VAL A 32 -10.59 30.21 30.53
N ASP A 33 -11.16 30.06 29.35
CA ASP A 33 -12.55 29.66 29.20
C ASP A 33 -12.76 28.22 29.71
N LEU A 34 -13.85 27.99 30.45
CA LEU A 34 -14.12 26.70 31.09
C LEU A 34 -14.43 25.59 30.07
N TRP A 35 -15.01 25.93 28.92
CA TRP A 35 -15.24 24.97 27.84
C TRP A 35 -13.94 24.56 27.17
N GLN A 36 -13.05 25.52 26.93
CA GLN A 36 -11.73 25.23 26.37
C GLN A 36 -10.90 24.36 27.33
N ALA A 37 -10.99 24.61 28.64
CA ALA A 37 -10.36 23.78 29.64
C ALA A 37 -10.94 22.36 29.68
N LEU A 38 -12.27 22.23 29.59
CA LEU A 38 -12.96 20.94 29.52
C LEU A 38 -12.49 20.12 28.31
N GLU A 39 -12.50 20.71 27.12
CA GLU A 39 -12.06 20.07 25.87
C GLU A 39 -10.61 19.61 25.97
N SER A 40 -9.71 20.48 26.43
CA SER A 40 -8.29 20.16 26.58
C SER A 40 -8.05 18.97 27.54
N ILE A 41 -8.80 18.91 28.64
CA ILE A 41 -8.68 17.82 29.62
C ILE A 41 -9.17 16.50 29.04
N LEU A 42 -10.29 16.54 28.32
CA LEU A 42 -10.88 15.35 27.70
C LEU A 42 -9.95 14.80 26.61
N GLU A 43 -9.43 15.67 25.74
CA GLU A 43 -8.56 15.29 24.62
C GLU A 43 -7.27 14.61 25.10
N VAL A 44 -6.60 15.16 26.12
CA VAL A 44 -5.37 14.60 26.70
C VAL A 44 -5.57 13.18 27.23
N ASN A 45 -6.80 12.84 27.63
CA ASN A 45 -7.13 11.53 28.20
C ASN A 45 -7.86 10.62 27.20
N GLY A 46 -7.94 10.99 25.91
CA GLY A 46 -8.59 10.18 24.88
C GLY A 46 -10.12 10.14 25.00
N PHE A 47 -10.70 11.16 25.61
CA PHE A 47 -12.14 11.37 25.73
C PHE A 47 -12.56 12.59 24.92
N THR A 48 -13.85 12.67 24.68
CA THR A 48 -14.53 13.84 24.13
C THR A 48 -15.92 13.91 24.73
N TYR A 49 -16.71 14.91 24.34
CA TYR A 49 -18.08 15.06 24.81
C TYR A 49 -19.06 15.15 23.66
N ARG A 50 -20.31 14.78 23.95
CA ARG A 50 -21.45 15.00 23.07
C ARG A 50 -22.53 15.74 23.84
N GLU A 51 -23.06 16.80 23.25
CA GLU A 51 -24.22 17.47 23.78
C GLU A 51 -25.49 16.85 23.21
N GLU A 52 -26.35 16.30 24.07
CA GLU A 52 -27.66 15.78 23.70
C GLU A 52 -28.72 16.38 24.63
N LYS A 53 -29.64 17.19 24.08
CA LYS A 53 -30.75 17.81 24.81
C LYS A 53 -30.30 18.62 26.04
N GLY A 54 -29.21 19.38 25.91
CA GLY A 54 -28.67 20.20 27.00
C GLY A 54 -27.94 19.41 28.09
N VAL A 55 -27.57 18.15 27.80
CA VAL A 55 -26.75 17.30 28.66
C VAL A 55 -25.46 16.95 27.94
N ILE A 56 -24.33 17.20 28.61
CA ILE A 56 -22.98 16.88 28.16
C ILE A 56 -22.67 15.43 28.56
N ARG A 57 -22.52 14.55 27.59
CA ARG A 57 -22.12 13.16 27.81
C ARG A 57 -20.64 12.99 27.46
N VAL A 58 -19.83 12.61 28.44
CA VAL A 58 -18.41 12.26 28.22
C VAL A 58 -18.33 10.82 27.71
N VAL A 59 -17.58 10.63 26.64
CA VAL A 59 -17.42 9.35 25.93
C VAL A 59 -15.99 9.27 25.42
N LYS A 60 -15.48 8.06 25.12
CA LYS A 60 -14.14 7.98 24.53
C LYS A 60 -14.13 8.64 23.15
N SER A 61 -13.02 9.26 22.77
CA SER A 61 -12.89 9.86 21.44
C SER A 61 -13.15 8.85 20.32
N VAL A 62 -12.80 7.58 20.53
CA VAL A 62 -13.14 6.46 19.64
C VAL A 62 -14.65 6.14 19.60
N GLU A 63 -15.37 6.30 20.71
CA GLU A 63 -16.82 6.03 20.81
C GLU A 63 -17.66 7.14 20.16
N VAL A 64 -17.15 8.38 20.04
CA VAL A 64 -17.81 9.41 19.22
C VAL A 64 -17.73 9.11 17.73
N ILE A 65 -16.67 8.43 17.30
CA ILE A 65 -16.59 7.89 15.93
C ILE A 65 -17.65 6.77 15.75
N GLU A 66 -18.06 6.09 16.84
CA GLU A 66 -19.10 5.05 16.86
C GLU A 66 -20.56 5.57 16.96
N GLY A 67 -20.87 6.72 16.37
CA GLY A 67 -22.26 7.12 16.08
C GLY A 67 -22.94 6.33 14.95
N LYS A 68 -22.46 5.12 14.61
CA LYS A 68 -22.26 4.54 13.26
C LYS A 68 -20.92 4.98 12.67
N LEU A 69 -19.91 4.13 12.79
CA LEU A 69 -18.83 4.10 11.82
C LEU A 69 -19.49 3.89 10.45
N MET A 70 -19.61 4.96 9.65
CA MET A 70 -20.02 4.82 8.26
C MET A 70 -18.90 4.10 7.54
N LEU A 71 -19.06 2.79 7.39
CA LEU A 71 -18.25 2.03 6.47
C LEU A 71 -18.52 2.59 5.07
N VAL A 72 -17.46 2.95 4.38
CA VAL A 72 -17.53 3.36 2.98
C VAL A 72 -16.86 2.28 2.15
N THR A 73 -17.39 2.05 0.97
CA THR A 73 -16.82 1.09 0.02
C THR A 73 -16.04 1.86 -1.04
N GLU A 74 -14.76 1.57 -1.18
CA GLU A 74 -13.91 2.08 -2.25
C GLU A 74 -13.38 0.93 -3.11
N VAL A 75 -13.25 1.19 -4.41
CA VAL A 75 -12.63 0.28 -5.37
C VAL A 75 -11.28 0.86 -5.77
N ILE A 76 -10.21 0.10 -5.53
CA ILE A 76 -8.84 0.50 -5.87
C ILE A 76 -8.34 -0.42 -6.97
N ALA A 77 -8.14 0.14 -8.17
CA ALA A 77 -7.58 -0.60 -9.30
C ALA A 77 -6.06 -0.75 -9.16
N LEU A 78 -5.56 -1.95 -9.46
CA LEU A 78 -4.13 -2.28 -9.44
C LEU A 78 -3.58 -2.32 -10.87
N LYS A 79 -2.35 -1.88 -11.05
CA LYS A 79 -1.70 -1.78 -12.37
C LYS A 79 -0.70 -2.89 -12.64
N TYR A 80 0.07 -3.29 -11.64
CA TYR A 80 1.25 -4.14 -11.79
C TYR A 80 1.22 -5.34 -10.83
N THR A 81 0.81 -5.13 -9.59
CA THR A 81 0.87 -6.16 -8.54
C THR A 81 -0.42 -6.96 -8.44
N GLN A 82 -0.31 -8.23 -8.05
CA GLN A 82 -1.47 -9.11 -7.87
C GLN A 82 -2.29 -8.71 -6.63
N ALA A 83 -3.61 -8.71 -6.77
CA ALA A 83 -4.52 -8.30 -5.69
C ALA A 83 -4.40 -9.18 -4.43
N GLU A 84 -4.08 -10.46 -4.59
CA GLU A 84 -3.89 -11.41 -3.49
C GLU A 84 -2.68 -11.08 -2.61
N GLU A 85 -1.58 -10.61 -3.21
CA GLU A 85 -0.38 -10.18 -2.47
C GLU A 85 -0.65 -8.93 -1.64
N ILE A 86 -1.32 -7.96 -2.26
CA ILE A 86 -1.75 -6.73 -1.58
C ILE A 86 -2.69 -7.07 -0.44
N LYS A 87 -3.72 -7.90 -0.68
CA LYS A 87 -4.70 -8.30 0.34
C LYS A 87 -4.02 -8.87 1.58
N LYS A 88 -3.10 -9.82 1.40
CA LYS A 88 -2.30 -10.40 2.49
C LYS A 88 -1.48 -9.35 3.24
N ALA A 89 -0.85 -8.44 2.52
CA ALA A 89 -0.04 -7.37 3.10
C ALA A 89 -0.87 -6.33 3.87
N SER A 90 -2.11 -6.06 3.45
CA SER A 90 -2.95 -5.00 4.03
C SER A 90 -4.04 -5.49 5.00
N GLN A 91 -4.25 -6.80 5.15
CA GLN A 91 -5.38 -7.35 5.91
C GLN A 91 -5.40 -6.93 7.39
N HIS A 92 -4.23 -6.74 8.00
CA HIS A 92 -4.08 -6.29 9.38
C HIS A 92 -4.45 -4.82 9.61
N LEU A 93 -4.65 -4.04 8.54
CA LEU A 93 -5.04 -2.63 8.59
C LEU A 93 -6.57 -2.46 8.62
N LEU A 94 -7.33 -3.53 8.39
CA LEU A 94 -8.79 -3.51 8.47
C LEU A 94 -9.27 -3.38 9.92
N SER A 95 -10.40 -2.73 10.09
CA SER A 95 -11.14 -2.77 11.35
C SER A 95 -11.78 -4.15 11.56
N PRO A 96 -12.25 -4.50 12.78
CA PRO A 96 -12.98 -5.74 13.03
C PRO A 96 -14.24 -5.92 12.16
N SER A 97 -14.81 -4.82 11.67
CA SER A 97 -15.98 -4.81 10.77
C SER A 97 -15.63 -4.56 9.31
N GLY A 98 -14.33 -4.41 8.99
CA GLY A 98 -13.86 -4.16 7.64
C GLY A 98 -13.87 -5.42 6.77
N ILE A 99 -14.18 -5.26 5.48
CA ILE A 99 -14.22 -6.32 4.50
C ILE A 99 -13.34 -5.94 3.31
N MET A 100 -12.55 -6.90 2.80
CA MET A 100 -11.72 -6.72 1.61
C MET A 100 -11.89 -7.90 0.65
N GLU A 101 -12.36 -7.59 -0.55
CA GLU A 101 -12.61 -8.53 -1.63
C GLU A 101 -11.79 -8.18 -2.87
N ILE A 102 -11.52 -9.20 -3.68
CA ILE A 102 -10.79 -9.07 -4.94
C ILE A 102 -11.79 -9.20 -6.08
N ASP A 103 -11.80 -8.25 -7.01
CA ASP A 103 -12.43 -8.41 -8.32
C ASP A 103 -11.32 -8.69 -9.36
N ASP A 104 -11.14 -9.97 -9.69
CA ASP A 104 -10.14 -10.43 -10.65
C ASP A 104 -10.39 -9.91 -12.07
N ARG A 105 -11.66 -9.69 -12.44
CA ARG A 105 -12.05 -9.24 -13.78
C ARG A 105 -11.56 -7.82 -14.04
N THR A 106 -11.63 -6.95 -13.03
CA THR A 106 -11.15 -5.56 -13.12
C THR A 106 -9.79 -5.34 -12.49
N LYS A 107 -9.13 -6.39 -11.96
CA LYS A 107 -7.86 -6.31 -11.23
C LYS A 107 -7.90 -5.25 -10.14
N SER A 108 -8.93 -5.30 -9.30
CA SER A 108 -9.16 -4.29 -8.27
C SER A 108 -9.45 -4.90 -6.90
N LEU A 109 -9.15 -4.15 -5.85
CA LEU A 109 -9.57 -4.45 -4.48
C LEU A 109 -10.80 -3.61 -4.12
N ILE A 110 -11.83 -4.28 -3.62
CA ILE A 110 -13.03 -3.66 -3.08
C ILE A 110 -12.88 -3.67 -1.56
N ILE A 111 -12.81 -2.49 -0.95
CA ILE A 111 -12.54 -2.32 0.48
C ILE A 111 -13.72 -1.60 1.10
N THR A 112 -14.33 -2.22 2.10
CA THR A 112 -15.37 -1.61 2.93
C THR A 112 -14.83 -1.45 4.34
N ASP A 113 -14.52 -0.21 4.74
CA ASP A 113 -13.98 0.09 6.06
C ASP A 113 -14.23 1.56 6.43
N ILE A 114 -13.71 1.98 7.58
CA ILE A 114 -13.67 3.37 8.02
C ILE A 114 -12.68 4.14 7.12
N PRO A 115 -12.99 5.38 6.66
CA PRO A 115 -12.16 6.12 5.72
C PRO A 115 -10.66 6.20 6.05
N GLN A 116 -10.30 6.31 7.33
CA GLN A 116 -8.90 6.38 7.78
C GLN A 116 -8.12 5.09 7.51
N ASN A 117 -8.78 3.92 7.57
CA ASN A 117 -8.15 2.64 7.25
C ASN A 117 -7.97 2.49 5.74
N ILE A 118 -8.99 2.89 4.97
CA ILE A 118 -8.91 2.88 3.50
C ILE A 118 -7.76 3.77 3.01
N GLU A 119 -7.55 4.94 3.61
CA GLU A 119 -6.42 5.81 3.31
C GLU A 119 -5.07 5.11 3.55
N LYS A 120 -4.90 4.47 4.72
CA LYS A 120 -3.67 3.71 5.03
C LYS A 120 -3.42 2.59 4.02
N ILE A 121 -4.47 1.84 3.67
CA ILE A 121 -4.39 0.75 2.69
C ILE A 121 -4.02 1.31 1.31
N ARG A 122 -4.60 2.44 0.89
CA ARG A 122 -4.29 3.11 -0.37
C ARG A 122 -2.82 3.52 -0.46
N GLN A 123 -2.27 4.07 0.63
CA GLN A 123 -0.86 4.44 0.70
C GLN A 123 0.06 3.23 0.62
N LEU A 124 -0.32 2.10 1.24
CA LEU A 124 0.42 0.86 1.11
C LEU A 124 0.39 0.31 -0.32
N ILE A 125 -0.80 0.32 -0.94
CA ILE A 125 -0.98 -0.08 -2.35
C ILE A 125 -0.09 0.75 -3.26
N ALA A 126 -0.05 2.08 -3.10
CA ALA A 126 0.79 2.95 -3.93
C ALA A 126 2.29 2.63 -3.84
N ARG A 127 2.74 2.01 -2.74
CA ARG A 127 4.15 1.59 -2.56
C ARG A 127 4.42 0.20 -3.13
N LEU A 128 3.44 -0.68 -3.11
CA LEU A 128 3.59 -2.09 -3.52
C LEU A 128 3.19 -2.32 -4.98
N ASP A 129 2.25 -1.54 -5.52
CA ASP A 129 1.79 -1.58 -6.91
C ASP A 129 2.80 -0.88 -7.83
N THR A 130 4.00 -1.44 -7.88
CA THR A 130 5.10 -0.94 -8.70
C THR A 130 5.39 -1.94 -9.81
N LYS A 131 5.85 -1.42 -10.96
CA LYS A 131 6.21 -2.27 -12.09
C LYS A 131 7.37 -3.17 -11.68
N LEU A 132 7.15 -4.48 -11.70
CA LEU A 132 8.22 -5.45 -11.54
C LEU A 132 9.12 -5.33 -12.78
N ASP A 133 10.39 -4.94 -12.59
CA ASP A 133 11.40 -4.94 -13.64
C ASP A 133 11.82 -6.40 -13.92
N THR A 134 10.95 -7.17 -14.57
CA THR A 134 11.32 -8.49 -15.07
C THR A 134 12.31 -8.33 -16.21
N VAL A 135 13.45 -9.02 -16.10
CA VAL A 135 14.39 -9.14 -17.22
C VAL A 135 13.78 -10.12 -18.22
N PRO A 136 13.59 -9.74 -19.50
CA PRO A 136 13.08 -10.66 -20.51
C PRO A 136 13.97 -11.90 -20.62
N VAL A 137 13.37 -13.08 -20.78
CA VAL A 137 14.13 -14.30 -21.08
C VAL A 137 14.40 -14.33 -22.58
N PHE A 138 15.67 -14.30 -22.94
CA PHE A 138 16.12 -14.42 -24.32
C PHE A 138 16.77 -15.78 -24.54
N ASN A 139 16.33 -16.49 -25.58
CA ASN A 139 16.94 -17.75 -26.00
C ASN A 139 17.71 -17.54 -27.30
N LEU A 140 19.03 -17.70 -27.26
CA LEU A 140 19.85 -17.70 -28.46
C LEU A 140 19.70 -19.05 -29.16
N MET A 141 19.10 -19.04 -30.35
CA MET A 141 18.83 -20.24 -31.15
C MET A 141 19.93 -20.53 -32.17
N GLY A 142 20.63 -19.50 -32.65
CA GLY A 142 21.66 -19.66 -33.66
C GLY A 142 22.43 -18.38 -33.91
N ILE A 143 23.65 -18.53 -34.44
CA ILE A 143 24.45 -17.43 -34.98
C ILE A 143 24.83 -17.82 -36.42
N LEU A 144 24.68 -16.88 -37.33
CA LEU A 144 25.06 -17.02 -38.73
C LEU A 144 26.14 -15.98 -39.06
N PHE A 145 27.27 -16.45 -39.59
CA PHE A 145 28.36 -15.60 -40.06
C PHE A 145 28.30 -15.46 -41.57
N ALA A 146 28.17 -14.22 -42.04
CA ALA A 146 28.40 -13.84 -43.43
C ALA A 146 29.75 -13.10 -43.53
N PRO A 147 30.35 -12.99 -44.74
CA PRO A 147 31.66 -12.35 -44.92
C PRO A 147 31.74 -10.92 -44.35
N ASP A 148 30.63 -10.17 -44.45
CA ASP A 148 30.59 -8.76 -44.10
C ASP A 148 29.75 -8.45 -42.84
N TYR A 149 29.08 -9.45 -42.25
CA TYR A 149 28.23 -9.26 -41.07
C TYR A 149 27.88 -10.57 -40.35
N SER A 150 27.53 -10.46 -39.07
CA SER A 150 27.01 -11.56 -38.25
C SER A 150 25.54 -11.32 -37.91
N LEU A 151 24.74 -12.38 -37.92
CA LEU A 151 23.34 -12.38 -37.51
C LEU A 151 23.14 -13.34 -36.34
N ALA A 152 22.31 -12.96 -35.37
CA ALA A 152 21.91 -13.83 -34.27
C ALA A 152 20.39 -14.06 -34.32
N MET A 153 19.97 -15.29 -34.07
CA MET A 153 18.58 -15.65 -33.92
C MET A 153 18.25 -15.73 -32.43
N ILE A 154 17.48 -14.76 -31.93
CA ILE A 154 17.05 -14.70 -30.53
C ILE A 154 15.53 -14.85 -30.49
N ASN A 155 15.05 -15.89 -29.82
CA ASN A 155 13.66 -16.35 -29.93
C ASN A 155 13.31 -16.44 -31.44
N ASP A 156 12.21 -15.82 -31.88
CA ASP A 156 11.79 -15.84 -33.29
C ASP A 156 12.33 -14.67 -34.15
N ARG A 157 13.33 -13.91 -33.67
CA ARG A 157 13.86 -12.73 -34.36
C ARG A 157 15.31 -12.91 -34.78
N ILE A 158 15.61 -12.50 -36.01
CA ILE A 158 16.98 -12.38 -36.52
C ILE A 158 17.43 -10.93 -36.32
N LEU A 159 18.59 -10.75 -35.69
CA LEU A 159 19.12 -9.44 -35.30
C LEU A 159 20.60 -9.32 -35.68
N LYS A 160 21.01 -8.13 -36.10
CA LYS A 160 22.44 -7.74 -36.23
C LYS A 160 22.87 -6.79 -35.11
N VAL A 161 24.18 -6.54 -35.01
CA VAL A 161 24.73 -5.53 -34.10
C VAL A 161 24.07 -4.17 -34.35
N GLY A 162 23.62 -3.53 -33.27
CA GLY A 162 22.90 -2.25 -33.29
C GLY A 162 21.38 -2.37 -33.37
N GLU A 163 20.82 -3.55 -33.66
CA GLU A 163 19.37 -3.77 -33.62
C GLU A 163 18.85 -4.08 -32.22
N THR A 164 17.56 -3.86 -32.02
CA THR A 164 16.91 -3.97 -30.71
C THR A 164 15.89 -5.11 -30.64
N ILE A 165 15.88 -5.76 -29.47
CA ILE A 165 14.85 -6.71 -29.04
C ILE A 165 14.32 -6.29 -27.68
N GLU A 166 13.01 -6.04 -27.62
CA GLU A 166 12.39 -5.33 -26.50
C GLU A 166 13.13 -4.00 -26.25
N ASP A 167 13.70 -3.83 -25.07
CA ASP A 167 14.48 -2.67 -24.64
C ASP A 167 15.99 -2.94 -24.57
N PHE A 168 16.45 -4.05 -25.14
CA PHE A 168 17.86 -4.40 -25.27
C PHE A 168 18.39 -4.18 -26.69
N THR A 169 19.61 -3.67 -26.80
CA THR A 169 20.33 -3.53 -28.07
C THR A 169 21.42 -4.59 -28.19
N VAL A 170 21.54 -5.22 -29.35
CA VAL A 170 22.66 -6.11 -29.66
C VAL A 170 23.95 -5.30 -29.73
N SER A 171 24.83 -5.45 -28.74
CA SER A 171 26.11 -4.74 -28.71
C SER A 171 27.23 -5.50 -29.41
N GLU A 172 27.20 -6.83 -29.36
CA GLU A 172 28.26 -7.68 -29.89
C GLU A 172 27.71 -9.08 -30.23
N ILE A 173 28.15 -9.64 -31.36
CA ILE A 173 27.89 -11.01 -31.78
C ILE A 173 29.25 -11.69 -31.96
N GLY A 174 29.60 -12.59 -31.03
CA GLY A 174 30.79 -13.44 -31.09
C GLY A 174 30.48 -14.81 -31.69
N GLU A 175 31.44 -15.74 -31.65
CA GLU A 175 31.34 -17.08 -32.26
C GLU A 175 30.20 -17.94 -31.67
N ASP A 176 30.09 -17.95 -30.34
CA ASP A 176 29.15 -18.79 -29.59
C ASP A 176 28.16 -17.99 -28.74
N SER A 177 28.27 -16.66 -28.77
CA SER A 177 27.64 -15.79 -27.81
C SER A 177 27.25 -14.43 -28.37
N ILE A 178 26.24 -13.83 -27.75
CA ILE A 178 25.73 -12.49 -28.08
C ILE A 178 25.61 -11.69 -26.79
N THR A 179 26.01 -10.42 -26.84
CA THR A 179 25.82 -9.49 -25.71
C THR A 179 24.73 -8.48 -26.07
N LEU A 180 23.72 -8.42 -25.20
CA LEU A 180 22.59 -7.50 -25.23
C LEU A 180 22.79 -6.44 -24.13
N LYS A 181 22.57 -5.16 -24.44
CA LYS A 181 22.69 -4.06 -23.46
C LYS A 181 21.42 -3.24 -23.33
N ARG A 182 21.09 -2.86 -22.10
CA ARG A 182 20.02 -1.91 -21.74
C ARG A 182 20.55 -0.95 -20.69
N GLY A 183 20.88 0.28 -21.09
CA GLY A 183 21.51 1.26 -20.18
C GLY A 183 22.82 0.73 -19.59
N LYS A 184 22.87 0.52 -18.26
CA LYS A 184 24.02 -0.06 -17.56
C LYS A 184 23.98 -1.60 -17.45
N GLN A 185 22.88 -2.24 -17.83
CA GLN A 185 22.72 -3.69 -17.77
C GLN A 185 23.24 -4.33 -19.04
N ALA A 186 23.93 -5.46 -18.91
CA ALA A 186 24.37 -6.29 -20.02
C ALA A 186 24.00 -7.75 -19.74
N ILE A 187 23.49 -8.44 -20.76
CA ILE A 187 23.15 -9.86 -20.74
C ILE A 187 23.93 -10.54 -21.84
N THR A 188 24.67 -11.58 -21.51
CA THR A 188 25.36 -12.41 -22.50
C THR A 188 24.62 -13.73 -22.64
N LEU A 189 24.13 -14.03 -23.84
CA LEU A 189 23.53 -15.32 -24.17
C LEU A 189 24.59 -16.17 -24.84
N ARG A 190 24.59 -17.47 -24.54
CA ARG A 190 25.47 -18.47 -25.17
C ARG A 190 24.63 -19.55 -25.83
N LEU A 191 25.11 -20.04 -26.98
CA LEU A 191 24.54 -21.23 -27.60
C LEU A 191 24.72 -22.40 -26.63
N ARG A 192 23.64 -23.12 -26.34
CA ARG A 192 23.74 -24.37 -25.58
C ARG A 192 24.26 -25.43 -26.53
N GLU A 193 25.34 -26.12 -26.15
CA GLU A 193 25.72 -27.37 -26.82
C GLU A 193 24.60 -28.39 -26.58
N GLU A 194 23.89 -28.79 -27.63
CA GLU A 194 23.03 -29.95 -27.54
C GLU A 194 23.91 -31.18 -27.29
N THR A 195 23.73 -31.80 -26.12
CA THR A 195 24.36 -33.09 -25.80
C THR A 195 23.95 -34.08 -26.87
N ARG A 196 24.87 -34.42 -27.79
CA ARG A 196 24.66 -35.44 -28.82
C ARG A 196 24.18 -36.73 -28.15
N ALA A 197 22.93 -37.12 -28.41
CA ALA A 197 22.51 -38.49 -28.20
C ALA A 197 23.34 -39.36 -29.16
N VAL A 198 24.23 -40.18 -28.60
CA VAL A 198 24.89 -41.24 -29.35
C VAL A 198 23.90 -42.41 -29.41
N GLU A 199 23.24 -42.59 -30.56
CA GLU A 199 22.59 -43.87 -30.85
C GLU A 199 23.67 -44.96 -30.97
N LYS A 200 23.49 -46.06 -30.23
CA LYS A 200 24.26 -47.29 -30.34
C LYS A 200 23.53 -48.28 -31.23
#